data_AF-A0A7C4NQC2-F1
#
_entry.id   AF-A0A7C4NQC2-F1
#
_cell.length_a   1.000
_cell.length_b   1.000
_cell.length_c   1.000
_cell.angle_alpha   90.00
_cell.angle_beta   90.00
_cell.angle_gamma   90.00
#
_symmetry.space_group_name_H-M   'P 1'
#
loop_
_entity.id
_entity.type
_entity.pdbx_description
1 polymer ?
#
loop_
_entity_poly.entity_id
_entity_poly.type
_entity_poly.pdbx_seq_one_letter_code
_entity_poly.pdbx_strand_id
1 'polypeptide(L)'
;MNFAPIVLFTYNRPWHTRQTIEALQKNHLASESVIFIFSDGPKTEEDEPKVEEVRKFLKTIRGFKQIEIIEREKNWGLAKNIIDGVTKVVNEYGKVIVLEDDIVTSPFFLKFMNEALNRFEDKEKVMHISGYMYPIKTEGLPDTFFIKPTSCWGWATWKRAWKFFERNPQKQINSLTKGQIKDFNLNNSYDYWSQLVLNYEGKLYTWGIFWYLSVYLNNGLSLHPRESLTKNIGIDASGTHFKAKTKVFDVELSTKDNWDFPDIIEEHTLARKRLEEYFNRIKPPIWRRLASKVLPRKVKDKIKSFGGKFL
;
A
#
# COMPACT_ATOMS: atom_id res chain seq x y z
N MET A 1 10.96 3.25 -24.73
CA MET A 1 10.89 3.09 -23.25
C MET A 1 10.11 1.83 -22.95
N ASN A 2 10.51 1.05 -21.93
CA ASN A 2 9.73 -0.09 -21.48
C ASN A 2 8.90 0.33 -20.25
N PHE A 3 7.57 0.30 -20.36
CA PHE A 3 6.68 0.61 -19.25
C PHE A 3 6.72 -0.50 -18.21
N ALA A 4 6.63 -0.14 -16.94
CA ALA A 4 6.61 -1.11 -15.86
C ALA A 4 5.33 -1.96 -15.93
N PRO A 5 5.43 -3.30 -15.82
CA PRO A 5 4.24 -4.13 -15.71
C PRO A 5 3.43 -3.78 -14.47
N ILE A 6 2.12 -3.89 -14.61
CA ILE A 6 1.17 -3.78 -13.52
C ILE A 6 0.95 -5.16 -12.93
N VAL A 7 0.98 -5.27 -11.61
CA VAL A 7 0.58 -6.47 -10.88
C VAL A 7 -0.63 -6.12 -10.02
N LEU A 8 -1.74 -6.82 -10.27
CA LEU A 8 -2.98 -6.67 -9.54
C LEU A 8 -3.28 -7.94 -8.75
N PHE A 9 -3.58 -7.79 -7.45
CA PHE A 9 -3.98 -8.90 -6.58
C PHE A 9 -5.48 -8.86 -6.31
N THR A 10 -6.18 -9.95 -6.63
CA THR A 10 -7.64 -10.05 -6.47
C THR A 10 -8.04 -11.27 -5.64
N TYR A 11 -9.17 -11.18 -4.93
CA TYR A 11 -9.74 -12.31 -4.22
C TYR A 11 -11.25 -12.49 -4.45
N ASN A 12 -12.09 -12.17 -3.48
CA ASN A 12 -13.51 -12.49 -3.45
C ASN A 12 -14.39 -11.22 -3.40
N ARG A 13 -13.92 -10.09 -3.95
CA ARG A 13 -14.65 -8.81 -3.99
C ARG A 13 -14.98 -8.35 -5.41
N PRO A 14 -15.97 -8.97 -6.10
CA PRO A 14 -16.33 -8.65 -7.49
C PRO A 14 -16.52 -7.16 -7.78
N TRP A 15 -17.25 -6.45 -6.91
CA TRP A 15 -17.50 -5.02 -7.09
C TRP A 15 -16.21 -4.19 -7.03
N HIS A 16 -15.36 -4.42 -6.03
CA HIS A 16 -14.09 -3.71 -5.87
C HIS A 16 -13.16 -4.00 -7.04
N THR A 17 -12.98 -5.28 -7.40
CA THR A 17 -12.15 -5.69 -8.54
C THR A 17 -12.57 -4.98 -9.82
N ARG A 18 -13.88 -4.88 -10.06
CA ARG A 18 -14.43 -4.18 -11.22
C ARG A 18 -14.08 -2.69 -11.20
N GLN A 19 -14.27 -2.01 -10.07
CA GLN A 19 -13.93 -0.59 -9.96
C GLN A 19 -12.44 -0.33 -10.19
N THR A 20 -11.57 -1.15 -9.61
CA THR A 20 -10.11 -1.06 -9.77
C THR A 20 -9.69 -1.26 -11.23
N ILE A 21 -10.21 -2.29 -11.90
CA ILE A 21 -9.92 -2.55 -13.31
C ILE A 21 -10.45 -1.43 -14.22
N GLU A 22 -11.69 -0.98 -14.01
CA GLU A 22 -12.27 0.10 -14.82
C GLU A 22 -11.49 1.41 -14.66
N ALA A 23 -10.97 1.70 -13.45
CA ALA A 23 -10.11 2.85 -13.23
C ALA A 23 -8.75 2.70 -13.94
N LEU A 24 -8.12 1.51 -13.85
CA LEU A 24 -6.89 1.23 -14.58
C LEU A 24 -7.09 1.32 -16.09
N GLN A 25 -8.20 0.82 -16.65
CA GLN A 25 -8.52 0.92 -18.08
C GLN A 25 -8.68 2.36 -18.56
N LYS A 26 -9.09 3.28 -17.67
CA LYS A 26 -9.20 4.72 -17.96
C LYS A 26 -7.86 5.46 -17.91
N ASN A 27 -6.76 4.80 -17.52
CA ASN A 27 -5.46 5.45 -17.53
C ASN A 27 -4.94 5.65 -18.95
N HIS A 28 -4.27 6.78 -19.18
CA HIS A 28 -3.73 7.12 -20.51
C HIS A 28 -2.73 6.10 -21.07
N LEU A 29 -1.98 5.41 -20.19
CA LEU A 29 -1.00 4.39 -20.57
C LEU A 29 -1.54 2.95 -20.49
N ALA A 30 -2.85 2.75 -20.26
CA ALA A 30 -3.42 1.41 -20.06
C ALA A 30 -3.18 0.52 -21.28
N SER A 31 -3.49 1.02 -22.48
CA SER A 31 -3.34 0.29 -23.75
C SER A 31 -1.89 -0.09 -24.09
N GLU A 32 -0.91 0.55 -23.47
CA GLU A 32 0.52 0.27 -23.64
C GLU A 32 1.11 -0.60 -22.52
N SER A 33 0.33 -0.84 -21.47
CA SER A 33 0.77 -1.54 -20.27
C SER A 33 0.50 -3.04 -20.33
N VAL A 34 1.46 -3.83 -19.83
CA VAL A 34 1.26 -5.25 -19.53
C VAL A 34 0.70 -5.36 -18.11
N ILE A 35 -0.33 -6.18 -17.91
CA ILE A 35 -0.90 -6.44 -16.59
C ILE A 35 -0.88 -7.93 -16.26
N PHE A 36 -0.38 -8.26 -15.07
CA PHE A 36 -0.44 -9.57 -14.44
C PHE A 36 -1.47 -9.53 -13.31
N ILE A 37 -2.49 -10.38 -13.37
CA ILE A 37 -3.57 -10.42 -12.40
C ILE A 37 -3.47 -11.73 -11.61
N PHE A 38 -3.09 -11.64 -10.35
CA PHE A 38 -3.02 -12.78 -9.43
C PHE A 38 -4.34 -12.90 -8.67
N SER A 39 -5.18 -13.85 -9.09
CA SER A 39 -6.43 -14.17 -8.41
C SER A 39 -6.21 -15.31 -7.42
N ASP A 40 -6.41 -15.05 -6.13
CA ASP A 40 -6.25 -16.07 -5.10
C ASP A 40 -7.37 -17.15 -5.19
N GLY A 41 -7.15 -18.29 -4.53
CA GLY A 41 -8.14 -19.37 -4.40
C GLY A 41 -9.09 -19.15 -3.21
N PRO A 42 -10.28 -19.78 -3.20
CA PRO A 42 -11.22 -19.67 -2.09
C PRO A 42 -10.61 -20.19 -0.79
N LYS A 43 -10.84 -19.49 0.32
CA LYS A 43 -10.40 -19.88 1.66
C LYS A 43 -11.37 -20.89 2.29
N THR A 44 -12.65 -20.74 1.98
CA THR A 44 -13.75 -21.62 2.39
C THR A 44 -14.66 -21.86 1.18
N GLU A 45 -15.51 -22.89 1.25
CA GLU A 45 -16.53 -23.17 0.22
C GLU A 45 -17.48 -21.96 0.03
N GLU A 46 -17.76 -21.20 1.08
CA GLU A 46 -18.59 -19.98 1.02
C GLU A 46 -17.98 -18.86 0.16
N ASP A 47 -16.65 -18.83 0.04
CA ASP A 47 -15.93 -17.84 -0.77
C ASP A 47 -15.93 -18.20 -2.27
N GLU A 48 -16.17 -19.46 -2.60
CA GLU A 48 -16.04 -20.03 -3.95
C GLU A 48 -16.90 -19.31 -4.99
N PRO A 49 -18.19 -19.00 -4.76
CA PRO A 49 -19.00 -18.29 -5.74
C PRO A 49 -18.47 -16.89 -6.08
N LYS A 50 -17.96 -16.16 -5.09
CA LYS A 50 -17.41 -14.80 -5.29
C LYS A 50 -16.06 -14.83 -5.98
N VAL A 51 -15.21 -15.81 -5.67
CA VAL A 51 -13.92 -16.01 -6.36
C VAL A 51 -14.18 -16.38 -7.83
N GLU A 52 -15.15 -17.26 -8.10
CA GLU A 52 -15.55 -17.58 -9.47
C GLU A 52 -16.09 -16.36 -10.22
N GLU A 53 -16.92 -15.54 -9.58
CA GLU A 53 -17.46 -14.32 -10.18
C GLU A 53 -16.33 -13.36 -10.58
N VAL A 54 -15.35 -13.16 -9.68
CA VAL A 54 -14.13 -12.40 -9.98
C VAL A 54 -13.41 -12.99 -11.19
N ARG A 55 -13.11 -14.29 -11.18
CA ARG A 55 -12.36 -14.95 -12.28
C ARG A 55 -13.10 -14.90 -13.62
N LYS A 56 -14.43 -15.07 -13.62
CA LYS A 56 -15.27 -14.92 -14.81
C LYS A 56 -15.18 -13.50 -15.35
N PHE A 57 -15.26 -12.48 -14.49
CA PHE A 57 -15.05 -11.09 -14.88
C PHE A 57 -13.63 -10.84 -15.42
N LEU A 58 -12.57 -11.37 -14.78
CA LEU A 58 -11.20 -11.14 -15.21
C LEU A 58 -10.96 -11.58 -16.67
N LYS A 59 -11.59 -12.67 -17.11
CA LYS A 59 -11.48 -13.21 -18.48
C LYS A 59 -12.11 -12.30 -19.55
N THR A 60 -12.99 -11.37 -19.17
CA THR A 60 -13.63 -10.42 -20.11
C THR A 60 -12.84 -9.12 -20.28
N ILE A 61 -11.81 -8.87 -19.47
CA ILE A 61 -11.04 -7.63 -19.47
C ILE A 61 -10.31 -7.46 -20.80
N ARG A 62 -10.30 -6.22 -21.31
CA ARG A 62 -9.58 -5.75 -22.52
C ARG A 62 -8.96 -4.38 -22.24
N GLY A 63 -8.27 -3.78 -23.21
CA GLY A 63 -7.76 -2.41 -23.10
C GLY A 63 -6.35 -2.27 -22.47
N PHE A 64 -5.65 -3.40 -22.28
CA PHE A 64 -4.23 -3.44 -21.94
C PHE A 64 -3.44 -4.06 -23.11
N LYS A 65 -2.15 -3.76 -23.20
CA LYS A 65 -1.26 -4.32 -24.23
C LYS A 65 -1.21 -5.84 -24.16
N GLN A 66 -1.13 -6.37 -22.95
CA GLN A 66 -1.13 -7.80 -22.65
C GLN A 66 -1.74 -8.02 -21.27
N ILE A 67 -2.52 -9.09 -21.13
CA ILE A 67 -3.18 -9.49 -19.89
C ILE A 67 -2.77 -10.93 -19.59
N GLU A 68 -2.11 -11.16 -18.46
CA GLU A 68 -1.82 -12.49 -17.94
C GLU A 68 -2.60 -12.69 -16.63
N ILE A 69 -3.40 -13.75 -16.56
CA ILE A 69 -4.20 -14.08 -15.37
C ILE A 69 -3.60 -15.33 -14.73
N ILE A 70 -3.21 -15.21 -13.46
CA ILE A 70 -2.66 -16.28 -12.64
C ILE A 70 -3.70 -16.64 -11.57
N GLU A 71 -4.42 -17.73 -11.79
CA GLU A 71 -5.38 -18.28 -10.83
C GLU A 71 -4.67 -19.22 -9.85
N ARG A 72 -4.72 -18.93 -8.55
CA ARG A 72 -4.19 -19.86 -7.52
C ARG A 72 -5.19 -20.98 -7.25
N GLU A 73 -4.70 -22.20 -7.16
CA GLU A 73 -5.53 -23.37 -6.83
C GLU A 73 -6.10 -23.31 -5.41
N LYS A 74 -5.33 -22.77 -4.45
CA LYS A 74 -5.71 -22.65 -3.04
C LYS A 74 -5.51 -21.22 -2.55
N ASN A 75 -6.19 -20.85 -1.48
CA ASN A 75 -5.97 -19.56 -0.82
C ASN A 75 -4.55 -19.46 -0.25
N TRP A 76 -3.75 -18.55 -0.77
CA TRP A 76 -2.41 -18.22 -0.26
C TRP A 76 -2.46 -17.11 0.78
N GLY A 77 -3.51 -16.30 0.75
CA GLY A 77 -3.62 -15.07 1.52
C GLY A 77 -2.81 -13.94 0.89
N LEU A 78 -3.24 -12.71 1.17
CA LEU A 78 -2.74 -11.49 0.54
C LEU A 78 -1.21 -11.35 0.60
N ALA A 79 -0.61 -11.48 1.78
CA ALA A 79 0.82 -11.27 1.96
C ALA A 79 1.67 -12.26 1.14
N LYS A 80 1.31 -13.56 1.12
CA LYS A 80 2.06 -14.54 0.33
C LYS A 80 1.89 -14.30 -1.17
N ASN A 81 0.67 -13.95 -1.60
CA ASN A 81 0.39 -13.69 -3.00
C ASN A 81 1.18 -12.46 -3.49
N ILE A 82 1.20 -11.37 -2.71
CA ILE A 82 1.98 -10.17 -3.02
C ILE A 82 3.47 -10.47 -3.14
N ILE A 83 4.04 -11.17 -2.16
CA ILE A 83 5.48 -11.48 -2.17
C ILE A 83 5.84 -12.29 -3.41
N ASP A 84 5.07 -13.32 -3.73
CA ASP A 84 5.33 -14.16 -4.90
C ASP A 84 5.17 -13.39 -6.21
N GLY A 85 4.04 -12.71 -6.40
CA GLY A 85 3.73 -12.02 -7.65
C GLY A 85 4.66 -10.83 -7.92
N VAL A 86 4.93 -10.01 -6.91
CA VAL A 86 5.88 -8.89 -7.02
C VAL A 86 7.28 -9.44 -7.30
N THR A 87 7.74 -10.46 -6.57
CA THR A 87 9.08 -11.04 -6.77
C THR A 87 9.24 -11.63 -8.17
N LYS A 88 8.25 -12.38 -8.66
CA LYS A 88 8.25 -12.95 -10.02
C LYS A 88 8.42 -11.84 -11.07
N VAL A 89 7.50 -10.87 -11.06
CA VAL A 89 7.43 -9.84 -12.11
C VAL A 89 8.60 -8.85 -12.02
N VAL A 90 8.96 -8.38 -10.83
CA VAL A 90 10.06 -7.41 -10.70
C VAL A 90 11.42 -8.02 -11.07
N ASN A 91 11.61 -9.32 -10.83
CA ASN A 91 12.86 -10.00 -11.19
C ASN A 91 13.03 -10.17 -12.71
N GLU A 92 11.92 -10.35 -13.42
CA GLU A 92 11.88 -10.48 -14.88
C GLU A 92 11.98 -9.11 -15.57
N TYR A 93 11.22 -8.12 -15.12
CA TYR A 93 11.08 -6.82 -15.81
C TYR A 93 11.93 -5.69 -15.21
N GLY A 94 12.59 -5.91 -14.08
CA GLY A 94 13.45 -4.91 -13.42
C GLY A 94 12.69 -3.84 -12.60
N LYS A 95 11.41 -3.63 -12.87
CA LYS A 95 10.52 -2.69 -12.16
C LYS A 95 9.06 -3.17 -12.22
N VAL A 96 8.22 -2.67 -11.33
CA VAL A 96 6.82 -3.12 -11.20
C VAL A 96 5.94 -2.04 -10.59
N ILE A 97 4.68 -1.98 -11.04
CA ILE A 97 3.59 -1.20 -10.42
C ILE A 97 2.62 -2.19 -9.78
N VAL A 98 2.19 -1.96 -8.53
CA VAL A 98 1.47 -2.92 -7.72
C VAL A 98 0.17 -2.32 -7.19
N LEU A 99 -0.95 -3.03 -7.36
CA LEU A 99 -2.26 -2.68 -6.84
C LEU A 99 -2.96 -3.89 -6.20
N GLU A 100 -3.89 -3.59 -5.29
CA GLU A 100 -4.86 -4.54 -4.74
C GLU A 100 -6.25 -4.27 -5.36
N ASP A 101 -7.20 -5.20 -5.20
CA ASP A 101 -8.52 -5.13 -5.82
C ASP A 101 -9.41 -3.99 -5.34
N ASP A 102 -9.00 -3.24 -4.31
CA ASP A 102 -9.73 -2.13 -3.73
C ASP A 102 -9.08 -0.76 -3.94
N ILE A 103 -8.23 -0.62 -4.95
CA ILE A 103 -7.53 0.64 -5.28
C ILE A 103 -8.06 1.25 -6.58
N VAL A 104 -8.78 2.36 -6.47
CA VAL A 104 -9.18 3.19 -7.62
C VAL A 104 -8.07 4.20 -7.95
N THR A 105 -7.76 4.36 -9.23
CA THR A 105 -6.67 5.21 -9.72
C THR A 105 -7.20 6.45 -10.45
N SER A 106 -6.42 7.53 -10.39
CA SER A 106 -6.51 8.67 -11.31
C SER A 106 -6.19 8.21 -12.75
N PRO A 107 -6.76 8.85 -13.80
CA PRO A 107 -6.38 8.59 -15.20
C PRO A 107 -4.88 8.82 -15.51
N PHE A 108 -4.17 9.56 -14.67
CA PHE A 108 -2.74 9.85 -14.85
C PHE A 108 -1.82 9.03 -13.94
N PHE A 109 -2.37 8.09 -13.16
CA PHE A 109 -1.59 7.27 -12.22
C PHE A 109 -0.47 6.48 -12.90
N LEU A 110 -0.75 5.80 -14.02
CA LEU A 110 0.29 5.03 -14.74
C LEU A 110 1.37 5.94 -15.34
N LYS A 111 1.00 7.17 -15.76
CA LYS A 111 1.96 8.17 -16.24
C LYS A 111 2.91 8.57 -15.13
N PHE A 112 2.38 8.99 -13.98
CA PHE A 112 3.17 9.33 -12.79
C PHE A 112 4.14 8.22 -12.39
N MET A 113 3.65 6.99 -12.30
CA MET A 113 4.46 5.84 -11.89
C MET A 113 5.61 5.60 -12.84
N ASN A 114 5.37 5.62 -14.16
CA ASN A 114 6.42 5.37 -15.14
C ASN A 114 7.43 6.53 -15.23
N GLU A 115 6.97 7.78 -15.15
CA GLU A 115 7.86 8.95 -15.12
C GLU A 115 8.77 8.92 -13.89
N ALA A 116 8.21 8.65 -12.70
CA ALA A 116 8.99 8.53 -11.47
C ALA A 116 9.95 7.32 -11.50
N LEU A 117 9.49 6.16 -12.00
CA LEU A 117 10.32 4.96 -12.14
C LEU A 117 11.53 5.20 -13.04
N ASN A 118 11.35 5.94 -14.14
CA ASN A 118 12.42 6.29 -15.06
C ASN A 118 13.33 7.38 -14.46
N ARG A 119 12.76 8.42 -13.83
CA ARG A 119 13.51 9.54 -13.24
C ARG A 119 14.48 9.10 -12.15
N PHE A 120 14.10 8.10 -11.36
CA PHE A 120 14.82 7.62 -10.19
C PHE A 120 15.42 6.22 -10.38
N GLU A 121 15.54 5.73 -11.62
CA GLU A 121 16.01 4.38 -11.93
C GLU A 121 17.38 4.08 -11.31
N ASP A 122 18.35 5.00 -11.41
CA ASP A 122 19.70 4.82 -10.86
C ASP A 122 19.92 5.46 -9.47
N LYS A 123 18.83 5.88 -8.81
CA LYS A 123 18.91 6.60 -7.54
C LYS A 123 18.68 5.65 -6.37
N GLU A 124 19.75 5.04 -5.87
CA GLU A 124 19.65 3.97 -4.86
C GLU A 124 18.86 4.33 -3.60
N LYS A 125 18.95 5.58 -3.14
CA LYS A 125 18.16 6.08 -2.01
C LYS A 125 16.66 6.07 -2.26
N VAL A 126 16.19 6.13 -3.51
CA VAL A 126 14.77 6.03 -3.83
C VAL A 126 14.43 4.55 -4.01
N MET A 127 13.61 4.03 -3.11
CA MET A 127 13.27 2.61 -3.09
C MET A 127 11.79 2.34 -3.37
N HIS A 128 10.94 3.35 -3.20
CA HIS A 128 9.50 3.22 -3.34
C HIS A 128 8.91 4.48 -3.97
N ILE A 129 7.91 4.30 -4.83
CA ILE A 129 7.07 5.36 -5.34
C ILE A 129 5.64 5.04 -4.91
N SER A 130 5.00 5.94 -4.19
CA SER A 130 3.61 5.80 -3.79
C SER A 130 2.71 6.59 -4.72
N GLY A 131 1.54 6.04 -5.06
CA GLY A 131 0.46 6.78 -5.71
C GLY A 131 -0.50 7.40 -4.70
N TYR A 132 -0.39 7.02 -3.43
CA TYR A 132 -1.26 7.49 -2.36
C TYR A 132 -0.59 8.55 -1.49
N MET A 133 -1.37 9.53 -1.08
CA MET A 133 -0.98 10.43 0.01
C MET A 133 -2.13 10.62 1.01
N TYR A 134 -1.77 10.64 2.29
CA TYR A 134 -2.72 10.94 3.37
C TYR A 134 -3.31 12.36 3.22
N PRO A 135 -4.53 12.62 3.73
CA PRO A 135 -5.15 13.95 3.69
C PRO A 135 -4.53 14.90 4.73
N ILE A 136 -3.23 15.16 4.54
CA ILE A 136 -2.43 16.15 5.25
C ILE A 136 -2.71 17.53 4.69
N LYS A 137 -2.35 18.58 5.44
CA LYS A 137 -2.39 19.94 4.93
C LYS A 137 -1.30 20.15 3.90
N THR A 138 -1.65 20.70 2.73
CA THR A 138 -0.78 20.75 1.55
C THR A 138 -0.11 22.10 1.29
N GLU A 139 -0.44 23.14 2.07
CA GLU A 139 0.13 24.48 1.85
C GLU A 139 1.65 24.46 2.06
N GLY A 140 2.38 24.98 1.06
CA GLY A 140 3.84 25.02 1.04
C GLY A 140 4.52 23.71 0.67
N LEU A 141 3.78 22.65 0.32
CA LEU A 141 4.37 21.42 -0.20
C LEU A 141 4.59 21.51 -1.72
N PRO A 142 5.71 20.97 -2.23
CA PRO A 142 5.92 20.79 -3.67
C PRO A 142 4.97 19.72 -4.24
N ASP A 143 4.93 19.53 -5.56
CA ASP A 143 4.08 18.51 -6.20
C ASP A 143 4.39 17.09 -5.76
N THR A 144 5.66 16.80 -5.50
CA THR A 144 6.12 15.53 -4.97
C THR A 144 7.22 15.75 -3.95
N PHE A 145 7.32 14.85 -2.97
CA PHE A 145 8.32 14.94 -1.92
C PHE A 145 8.69 13.55 -1.41
N PHE A 146 9.87 13.43 -0.81
CA PHE A 146 10.30 12.21 -0.17
C PHE A 146 9.98 12.20 1.32
N ILE A 147 9.52 11.06 1.81
CA ILE A 147 9.42 10.74 3.24
C ILE A 147 9.91 9.30 3.46
N LYS A 148 10.24 8.93 4.71
CA LYS A 148 10.66 7.55 5.01
C LYS A 148 9.54 6.51 4.90
N PRO A 149 8.33 6.73 5.45
CA PRO A 149 7.25 5.75 5.37
C PRO A 149 6.85 5.43 3.93
N THR A 150 6.64 4.15 3.64
CA THR A 150 6.03 3.71 2.39
C THR A 150 4.51 3.69 2.52
N SER A 151 3.78 3.83 1.41
CA SER A 151 2.34 3.55 1.36
C SER A 151 2.02 2.60 0.20
N CYS A 152 1.35 1.50 0.53
CA CYS A 152 1.12 0.39 -0.40
C CYS A 152 -0.24 0.44 -1.13
N TRP A 153 -0.96 1.57 -1.10
CA TRP A 153 -2.23 1.74 -1.83
C TRP A 153 -1.99 2.21 -3.27
N GLY A 154 -1.46 1.31 -4.10
CA GLY A 154 -0.97 1.65 -5.44
C GLY A 154 0.43 2.23 -5.36
N TRP A 155 1.43 1.43 -5.72
CA TRP A 155 2.84 1.80 -5.55
C TRP A 155 3.71 1.15 -6.61
N ALA A 156 4.97 1.58 -6.70
CA ALA A 156 5.94 0.99 -7.59
C ALA A 156 7.32 0.87 -6.95
N THR A 157 8.12 -0.05 -7.47
CA THR A 157 9.51 -0.26 -7.06
C THR A 157 10.34 -0.89 -8.17
N TRP A 158 11.64 -1.01 -7.92
CA TRP A 158 12.62 -1.63 -8.79
C TRP A 158 13.16 -2.92 -8.17
N LYS A 159 13.67 -3.82 -9.01
CA LYS A 159 14.38 -5.04 -8.60
C LYS A 159 15.54 -4.72 -7.66
N ARG A 160 16.28 -3.64 -7.95
CA ARG A 160 17.41 -3.18 -7.12
C ARG A 160 17.01 -2.84 -5.69
N ALA A 161 15.76 -2.42 -5.47
CA ALA A 161 15.23 -2.11 -4.14
C ALA A 161 14.51 -3.33 -3.53
N TRP A 162 13.69 -4.04 -4.31
CA TRP A 162 12.93 -5.20 -3.85
C TRP A 162 13.81 -6.36 -3.38
N LYS A 163 15.04 -6.48 -3.89
CA LYS A 163 16.01 -7.51 -3.42
C LYS A 163 16.29 -7.45 -1.92
N PHE A 164 16.01 -6.32 -1.25
CA PHE A 164 16.18 -6.16 0.19
C PHE A 164 14.95 -6.55 1.01
N PHE A 165 13.84 -6.92 0.36
CA PHE A 165 12.63 -7.34 1.06
C PHE A 165 12.90 -8.62 1.88
N GLU A 166 12.62 -8.54 3.19
CA GLU A 166 12.83 -9.66 4.12
C GLU A 166 11.65 -9.75 5.08
N ARG A 167 10.89 -10.84 4.98
CA ARG A 167 9.70 -11.09 5.81
C ARG A 167 9.95 -12.18 6.85
N ASN A 168 10.99 -12.01 7.65
CA ASN A 168 11.27 -12.84 8.81
C ASN A 168 11.09 -12.03 10.11
N PRO A 169 9.94 -12.14 10.81
CA PRO A 169 9.70 -11.41 12.05
C PRO A 169 10.77 -11.69 13.13
N GLN A 170 11.24 -12.94 13.24
CA GLN A 170 12.23 -13.35 14.23
C GLN A 170 13.59 -12.67 14.00
N LYS A 171 13.99 -12.52 12.74
CA LYS A 171 15.21 -11.81 12.35
C LYS A 171 15.07 -10.30 12.55
N GLN A 172 13.88 -9.77 12.33
CA GLN A 172 13.65 -8.32 12.25
C GLN A 172 13.29 -7.67 13.60
N ILE A 173 12.81 -8.42 14.60
CA ILE A 173 12.33 -7.85 15.87
C ILE A 173 13.40 -7.08 16.68
N ASN A 174 14.69 -7.34 16.43
CA ASN A 174 15.80 -6.66 17.08
C ASN A 174 16.61 -5.77 16.13
N SER A 175 16.06 -5.47 14.94
CA SER A 175 16.77 -4.72 13.89
C SER A 175 16.94 -3.22 14.17
N LEU A 176 16.10 -2.66 15.05
CA LEU A 176 16.09 -1.22 15.37
C LEU A 176 16.37 -0.95 16.85
N THR A 177 17.18 0.06 17.12
CA THR A 177 17.35 0.65 18.45
C THR A 177 16.10 1.41 18.89
N LYS A 178 15.98 1.74 20.19
CA LYS A 178 14.87 2.57 20.71
C LYS A 178 14.72 3.91 19.98
N GLY A 179 15.84 4.56 19.63
CA GLY A 179 15.84 5.82 18.88
C GLY A 179 15.32 5.64 17.45
N GLN A 180 15.75 4.57 16.77
CA GLN A 180 15.26 4.23 15.44
C GLN A 180 13.79 3.82 15.46
N ILE A 181 13.32 3.10 16.47
CA ILE A 181 11.89 2.76 16.61
C ILE A 181 11.06 4.03 16.73
N LYS A 182 11.51 5.03 17.51
CA LYS A 182 10.83 6.33 17.60
C LYS A 182 10.75 7.03 16.24
N ASP A 183 11.84 7.04 15.47
CA ASP A 183 11.90 7.64 14.13
C ASP A 183 11.03 6.88 13.12
N PHE A 184 11.14 5.56 13.08
CA PHE A 184 10.32 4.64 12.28
C PHE A 184 8.82 4.84 12.53
N ASN A 185 8.45 5.08 13.80
CA ASN A 185 7.11 5.43 14.25
C ASN A 185 6.72 6.90 14.02
N LEU A 186 7.42 7.61 13.12
CA LEU A 186 7.18 9.02 12.82
C LEU A 186 7.14 9.88 14.10
N ASN A 187 8.21 9.85 14.89
CA ASN A 187 8.26 10.48 16.21
C ASN A 187 7.13 10.04 17.15
N ASN A 188 6.79 8.75 17.11
CA ASN A 188 5.64 8.14 17.80
C ASN A 188 4.27 8.70 17.40
N SER A 189 4.17 9.44 16.29
CA SER A 189 2.88 9.88 15.74
C SER A 189 2.07 8.71 15.18
N TYR A 190 2.69 7.63 14.72
CA TYR A 190 2.01 6.39 14.33
C TYR A 190 2.83 5.16 14.71
N ASP A 191 2.20 4.15 15.32
CA ASP A 191 2.90 3.00 15.90
C ASP A 191 3.10 1.85 14.89
N TYR A 192 3.91 2.11 13.85
CA TYR A 192 4.27 1.11 12.84
C TYR A 192 4.94 -0.13 13.45
N TRP A 193 5.86 0.07 14.39
CA TRP A 193 6.64 -1.02 15.01
C TRP A 193 5.76 -2.05 15.70
N SER A 194 4.63 -1.64 16.28
CA SER A 194 3.66 -2.58 16.86
C SER A 194 3.16 -3.64 15.87
N GLN A 195 3.07 -3.31 14.57
CA GLN A 195 2.69 -4.30 13.55
C GLN A 195 3.77 -5.38 13.39
N LEU A 196 5.06 -5.02 13.48
CA LEU A 196 6.16 -5.99 13.47
C LEU A 196 6.08 -6.90 14.70
N VAL A 197 5.88 -6.33 15.89
CA VAL A 197 5.72 -7.08 17.14
C VAL A 197 4.55 -8.07 17.04
N LEU A 198 3.41 -7.64 16.49
CA LEU A 198 2.25 -8.53 16.32
C LEU A 198 2.50 -9.64 15.28
N ASN A 199 3.31 -9.40 14.24
CA ASN A 199 3.74 -10.47 13.33
C ASN A 199 4.70 -11.44 14.03
N TYR A 200 5.62 -10.93 14.87
CA TYR A 200 6.52 -11.74 15.69
C TYR A 200 5.76 -12.65 16.65
N GLU A 201 4.72 -12.13 17.30
CA GLU A 201 3.83 -12.88 18.20
C GLU A 201 2.85 -13.82 17.48
N GLY A 202 2.87 -13.88 16.14
CA GLY A 202 1.95 -14.70 15.35
C GLY A 202 0.49 -14.21 15.32
N LYS A 203 0.23 -12.97 15.75
CA LYS A 203 -1.11 -12.36 15.80
C LYS A 203 -1.51 -11.63 14.51
N LEU A 204 -0.53 -11.31 13.67
CA LEU A 204 -0.71 -10.73 12.34
C LEU A 204 0.12 -11.50 11.32
N TYR A 205 -0.32 -11.45 10.07
CA TYR A 205 0.44 -11.92 8.93
C TYR A 205 0.36 -10.88 7.81
N THR A 206 1.20 -9.85 7.89
CA THR A 206 1.24 -8.73 6.93
C THR A 206 2.59 -8.67 6.21
N TRP A 207 2.62 -7.96 5.08
CA TRP A 207 3.82 -7.79 4.25
C TRP A 207 4.30 -6.33 4.22
N GLY A 208 3.39 -5.36 4.19
CA GLY A 208 3.72 -3.94 3.99
C GLY A 208 4.65 -3.36 5.06
N ILE A 209 4.48 -3.76 6.33
CA ILE A 209 5.38 -3.32 7.40
C ILE A 209 6.83 -3.81 7.20
N PHE A 210 7.01 -5.01 6.65
CA PHE A 210 8.34 -5.54 6.34
C PHE A 210 8.96 -4.84 5.16
N TRP A 211 8.15 -4.43 4.17
CA TRP A 211 8.65 -3.59 3.09
C TRP A 211 9.11 -2.22 3.59
N TYR A 212 8.32 -1.54 4.43
CA TYR A 212 8.75 -0.28 5.05
C TYR A 212 10.04 -0.48 5.87
N LEU A 213 10.12 -1.55 6.67
CA LEU A 213 11.33 -1.85 7.44
C LEU A 213 12.55 -2.08 6.53
N SER A 214 12.40 -2.83 5.43
CA SER A 214 13.46 -3.02 4.44
C SER A 214 13.93 -1.69 3.85
N VAL A 215 13.01 -0.79 3.47
CA VAL A 215 13.35 0.55 2.98
C VAL A 215 14.09 1.36 4.05
N TYR A 216 13.58 1.37 5.29
CA TYR A 216 14.14 2.10 6.40
C TYR A 216 15.57 1.63 6.76
N LEU A 217 15.79 0.32 6.85
CA LEU A 217 17.10 -0.26 7.19
C LEU A 217 18.18 0.04 6.13
N ASN A 218 17.77 0.30 4.89
CA ASN A 218 18.66 0.67 3.79
C ASN A 218 18.78 2.19 3.61
N ASN A 219 18.33 3.00 4.58
CA ASN A 219 18.26 4.47 4.51
C ASN A 219 17.54 4.96 3.24
N GLY A 220 16.57 4.17 2.76
CA GLY A 220 15.77 4.47 1.60
C GLY A 220 14.66 5.47 1.89
N LEU A 221 14.18 6.09 0.82
CA LEU A 221 13.11 7.07 0.82
C LEU A 221 11.99 6.62 -0.14
N SER A 222 10.80 7.10 0.18
CA SER A 222 9.56 6.89 -0.55
C SER A 222 9.14 8.20 -1.19
N LEU A 223 8.97 8.23 -2.51
CA LEU A 223 8.38 9.36 -3.22
C LEU A 223 6.88 9.35 -3.03
N HIS A 224 6.30 10.49 -2.62
CA HIS A 224 4.85 10.68 -2.52
C HIS A 224 4.41 11.90 -3.34
N PRO A 225 3.24 11.84 -3.98
CA PRO A 225 2.62 13.02 -4.56
C PRO A 225 1.97 13.87 -3.45
N ARG A 226 1.85 15.17 -3.65
CA ARG A 226 1.08 16.08 -2.78
C ARG A 226 -0.40 15.78 -2.81
N GLU A 227 -0.92 15.43 -3.98
CA GLU A 227 -2.31 15.06 -4.21
C GLU A 227 -2.38 13.58 -4.58
N SER A 228 -3.26 12.83 -3.94
CA SER A 228 -3.33 11.39 -4.13
C SER A 228 -3.75 11.03 -5.56
N LEU A 229 -3.02 10.11 -6.19
CA LEU A 229 -3.37 9.52 -7.50
C LEU A 229 -4.11 8.19 -7.34
N THR A 230 -4.25 7.71 -6.11
CA THR A 230 -5.01 6.51 -5.78
C THR A 230 -5.91 6.74 -4.58
N LYS A 231 -6.95 5.93 -4.49
CA LYS A 231 -7.94 5.94 -3.40
C LYS A 231 -8.27 4.50 -3.04
N ASN A 232 -8.22 4.18 -1.75
CA ASN A 232 -8.68 2.87 -1.27
C ASN A 232 -10.18 2.90 -1.02
N ILE A 233 -10.94 2.08 -1.75
CA ILE A 233 -12.40 1.93 -1.64
C ILE A 233 -12.81 0.76 -0.76
N GLY A 234 -11.88 -0.06 -0.29
CA GLY A 234 -12.09 -1.24 0.56
C GLY A 234 -12.23 -0.95 2.05
N ILE A 235 -12.24 0.34 2.43
CA ILE A 235 -12.52 0.82 3.79
C ILE A 235 -14.05 0.88 4.05
N ASP A 236 -14.79 -0.09 3.51
CA ASP A 236 -16.25 -0.18 3.54
C ASP A 236 -16.76 -1.24 4.56
N ALA A 237 -15.84 -1.85 5.31
CA ALA A 237 -16.01 -3.00 6.21
C ALA A 237 -16.06 -4.40 5.55
N SER A 238 -15.92 -4.50 4.23
CA SER A 238 -15.68 -5.78 3.53
C SER A 238 -14.20 -6.21 3.55
N GLY A 239 -13.34 -5.26 3.95
CA GLY A 239 -11.91 -5.35 4.24
C GLY A 239 -11.46 -6.49 5.17
N THR A 240 -10.28 -7.07 4.93
CA THR A 240 -9.55 -7.85 5.96
C THR A 240 -9.00 -6.93 7.05
N HIS A 241 -8.66 -5.68 6.68
CA HIS A 241 -8.04 -4.69 7.55
C HIS A 241 -9.05 -3.76 8.25
N PHE A 242 -10.11 -3.32 7.57
CA PHE A 242 -11.10 -2.41 8.17
C PHE A 242 -12.38 -3.16 8.51
N LYS A 243 -12.75 -3.17 9.81
CA LYS A 243 -14.02 -3.74 10.29
C LYS A 243 -15.13 -2.70 10.49
N ALA A 244 -14.86 -1.44 10.17
CA ALA A 244 -15.81 -0.33 10.25
C ALA A 244 -15.48 0.71 9.17
N LYS A 245 -16.52 1.37 8.63
CA LYS A 245 -16.37 2.46 7.67
C LYS A 245 -15.63 3.63 8.32
N THR A 246 -14.66 4.23 7.62
CA THR A 246 -14.01 5.47 8.06
C THR A 246 -13.70 6.37 6.87
N LYS A 247 -13.90 7.68 7.03
CA LYS A 247 -13.51 8.70 6.05
C LYS A 247 -12.11 9.27 6.33
N VAL A 248 -11.43 8.77 7.36
CA VAL A 248 -10.18 9.37 7.81
C VAL A 248 -9.11 9.30 6.72
N PHE A 249 -9.07 8.22 5.95
CA PHE A 249 -8.12 8.03 4.84
C PHE A 249 -8.72 8.34 3.46
N ASP A 250 -9.89 8.98 3.45
CA ASP A 250 -10.56 9.33 2.21
C ASP A 250 -9.85 10.52 1.55
N VAL A 251 -9.74 10.45 0.23
CA VAL A 251 -9.05 11.44 -0.61
C VAL A 251 -9.82 11.67 -1.89
N GLU A 252 -9.63 12.87 -2.45
CA GLU A 252 -9.98 13.16 -3.83
C GLU A 252 -8.81 12.78 -4.73
N LEU A 253 -9.12 12.21 -5.89
CA LEU A 253 -8.10 11.82 -6.87
C LEU A 253 -7.64 13.06 -7.65
N SER A 254 -6.32 13.26 -7.71
CA SER A 254 -5.74 14.31 -8.54
C SER A 254 -6.03 14.06 -10.01
N THR A 255 -6.37 15.12 -10.74
CA THR A 255 -6.48 15.13 -12.20
C THR A 255 -5.27 15.80 -12.85
N LYS A 256 -4.24 16.13 -12.07
CA LYS A 256 -2.98 16.70 -12.56
C LYS A 256 -2.24 15.65 -13.39
N ASP A 257 -1.65 16.10 -14.49
CA ASP A 257 -1.02 15.24 -15.51
C ASP A 257 0.50 15.46 -15.65
N ASN A 258 1.09 16.32 -14.83
CA ASN A 258 2.50 16.65 -14.81
C ASN A 258 2.95 16.84 -13.36
N TRP A 259 4.22 16.60 -13.03
CA TRP A 259 4.73 16.79 -11.68
C TRP A 259 6.16 17.30 -11.72
N ASP A 260 6.47 18.19 -10.79
CA ASP A 260 7.86 18.50 -10.47
C ASP A 260 8.43 17.42 -9.53
N PHE A 261 9.48 16.75 -10.00
CA PHE A 261 10.17 15.71 -9.25
C PHE A 261 11.45 16.27 -8.62
N PRO A 262 11.64 16.14 -7.30
CA PRO A 262 12.76 16.75 -6.61
C PRO A 262 14.12 16.21 -7.10
N ASP A 263 15.05 17.13 -7.39
CA ASP A 263 16.43 16.79 -7.72
C ASP A 263 17.22 16.32 -6.49
N ILE A 264 16.90 16.88 -5.32
CA ILE A 264 17.54 16.55 -4.04
C ILE A 264 16.77 15.40 -3.39
N ILE A 265 17.47 14.28 -3.17
CA ILE A 265 16.90 13.07 -2.56
C ILE A 265 17.14 13.10 -1.05
N GLU A 266 16.26 13.82 -0.36
CA GLU A 266 16.25 13.96 1.09
C GLU A 266 14.82 13.99 1.63
N GLU A 267 14.65 13.62 2.90
CA GLU A 267 13.33 13.63 3.54
C GLU A 267 12.82 15.08 3.68
N HIS A 268 11.64 15.35 3.13
CA HIS A 268 11.02 16.66 3.17
C HIS A 268 10.43 16.95 4.56
N THR A 269 11.12 17.78 5.32
CA THR A 269 10.83 18.05 6.74
C THR A 269 9.41 18.54 7.00
N LEU A 270 8.90 19.47 6.17
CA LEU A 270 7.54 19.97 6.31
C LEU A 270 6.50 18.87 6.04
N ALA A 271 6.72 18.05 5.02
CA ALA A 271 5.78 16.98 4.67
C ALA A 271 5.72 15.93 5.79
N ARG A 272 6.88 15.54 6.31
CA ARG A 272 7.00 14.66 7.48
C ARG A 272 6.23 15.23 8.68
N LYS A 273 6.45 16.51 9.02
CA LYS A 273 5.76 17.17 10.14
C LYS A 273 4.23 17.17 9.96
N ARG A 274 3.73 17.48 8.76
CA ARG A 274 2.28 17.47 8.47
C ARG A 274 1.69 16.06 8.58
N LEU A 275 2.46 15.03 8.21
CA LEU A 275 2.06 13.64 8.39
C LEU A 275 2.01 13.26 9.88
N GLU A 276 2.99 13.70 10.68
CA GLU A 276 2.99 13.52 12.14
C GLU A 276 1.77 14.20 12.78
N GLU A 277 1.48 15.44 12.42
CA GLU A 277 0.30 16.19 12.88
C GLU A 277 -1.00 15.47 12.53
N TYR A 278 -1.10 14.99 11.28
CA TYR A 278 -2.26 14.23 10.80
C TYR A 278 -2.49 12.96 11.63
N PHE A 279 -1.45 12.15 11.84
CA PHE A 279 -1.60 10.92 12.62
C PHE A 279 -1.89 11.20 14.09
N ASN A 280 -1.30 12.23 14.68
CA ASN A 280 -1.63 12.66 16.03
C ASN A 280 -3.09 13.10 16.17
N ARG A 281 -3.65 13.80 15.16
CA ARG A 281 -5.05 14.22 15.14
C ARG A 281 -6.03 13.05 15.14
N ILE A 282 -5.71 11.96 14.44
CA ILE A 282 -6.63 10.82 14.28
C ILE A 282 -6.45 9.75 15.36
N LYS A 283 -5.49 9.92 16.28
CA LYS A 283 -5.30 8.99 17.39
C LYS A 283 -6.54 8.95 18.28
N PRO A 284 -6.92 7.75 18.77
CA PRO A 284 -7.89 7.65 19.84
C PRO A 284 -7.44 8.47 21.07
N PRO A 285 -8.36 9.16 21.76
CA PRO A 285 -8.05 9.92 22.97
C PRO A 285 -7.27 9.10 24.00
N ILE A 286 -6.41 9.78 24.78
CA ILE A 286 -5.54 9.15 25.79
C ILE A 286 -6.32 8.25 26.75
N TRP A 287 -7.52 8.67 27.19
CA TRP A 287 -8.37 7.88 28.08
C TRP A 287 -8.82 6.56 27.44
N ARG A 288 -9.14 6.51 26.14
CA ARG A 288 -9.45 5.25 25.43
C ARG A 288 -8.24 4.35 25.34
N ARG A 289 -7.04 4.92 25.16
CA ARG A 289 -5.78 4.18 25.11
C ARG A 289 -5.42 3.60 26.48
N LEU A 290 -5.63 4.35 27.57
CA LEU A 290 -5.43 3.88 28.95
C LEU A 290 -6.48 2.82 29.35
N ALA A 291 -7.74 3.04 29.01
CA ALA A 291 -8.82 2.08 29.19
C ALA A 291 -8.53 0.73 28.50
N SER A 292 -7.94 0.76 27.30
CA SER A 292 -7.49 -0.45 26.59
C SER A 292 -6.29 -1.18 27.22
N LYS A 293 -5.60 -0.57 28.19
CA LYS A 293 -4.52 -1.22 28.96
C LYS A 293 -5.03 -1.78 30.29
N VAL A 294 -5.94 -1.07 30.97
CA VAL A 294 -6.35 -1.38 32.36
C VAL A 294 -7.62 -2.23 32.45
N LEU A 295 -8.53 -2.19 31.47
CA LEU A 295 -9.85 -2.81 31.63
C LEU A 295 -9.90 -4.34 31.35
N PRO A 296 -10.84 -5.08 31.97
CA PRO A 296 -11.10 -6.47 31.64
C PRO A 296 -11.53 -6.65 30.17
N ARG A 297 -11.23 -7.82 29.57
CA ARG A 297 -11.47 -8.14 28.14
C ARG A 297 -12.91 -7.84 27.69
N LYS A 298 -13.90 -8.17 28.53
CA LYS A 298 -15.34 -7.91 28.29
C LYS A 298 -15.70 -6.42 28.12
N VAL A 299 -14.99 -5.52 28.81
CA VAL A 299 -15.20 -4.07 28.71
C VAL A 299 -14.44 -3.49 27.51
N LYS A 300 -13.27 -4.06 27.18
CA LYS A 300 -12.51 -3.72 25.97
C LYS A 300 -13.32 -3.99 24.70
N ASP A 301 -14.09 -5.06 24.67
CA ASP A 301 -14.91 -5.42 23.51
C ASP A 301 -16.14 -4.50 23.34
N LYS A 302 -16.72 -4.00 24.45
CA LYS A 302 -17.75 -2.94 24.44
C LYS A 302 -17.22 -1.56 24.01
N ILE A 303 -15.97 -1.21 24.33
CA ILE A 303 -15.36 0.06 23.88
C ILE A 303 -14.97 -0.01 22.40
N LYS A 304 -14.55 -1.19 21.92
CA LYS A 304 -14.23 -1.46 20.50
C LYS A 304 -15.45 -1.39 19.58
N SER A 305 -16.67 -1.66 20.06
CA SER A 305 -17.87 -1.54 19.24
C SER A 305 -18.27 -0.08 18.93
N PHE A 306 -17.68 0.90 19.62
CA PHE A 306 -17.94 2.34 19.44
C PHE A 306 -16.81 3.10 18.71
N GLY A 307 -15.77 2.40 18.23
CA GLY A 307 -14.64 3.04 17.56
C GLY A 307 -13.97 2.08 16.61
N GLY A 308 -14.09 2.36 15.32
CA GLY A 308 -13.47 1.59 14.24
C GLY A 308 -12.00 1.31 14.55
N LYS A 309 -11.63 0.03 14.45
CA LYS A 309 -10.23 -0.38 14.51
C LYS A 309 -9.51 0.28 13.33
N PHE A 310 -8.67 1.25 13.62
CA PHE A 310 -7.53 1.58 12.77
C PHE A 310 -6.56 0.41 12.90
N LEU A 311 -6.53 -0.44 11.87
CA LEU A 311 -5.50 -1.44 11.63
C LEU A 311 -4.55 -0.88 10.58
#